data_AF-A0A434NBS8-F1
#
_entry.id   AF-A0A434NBS8-F1
#
_cell.length_a   1.000
_cell.length_b   1.000
_cell.length_c   1.000
_cell.angle_alpha   90.00
_cell.angle_beta   90.00
_cell.angle_gamma   90.00
#
_symmetry.space_group_name_H-M   'P 1'
#
loop_
_entity.id
_entity.type
_entity.pdbx_description
1 polymer ?
#
loop_
_entity_poly.entity_id
_entity_poly.type
_entity_poly.pdbx_seq_one_letter_code
_entity_poly.pdbx_strand_id
1 'polypeptide(L)' 'MTWFNTNAAHNLINVLILLLTGLVGFDWTMFGIDAALALKITGVLTLLKILMNVVRDGVAGLVRRQPAVEGN' A
#
# COMPACT_ATOMS: atom_id res chain seq x y z
N MET A 1 -5.75 -14.22 20.32
CA MET A 1 -6.54 -13.36 19.40
C MET A 1 -5.57 -12.51 18.61
N THR A 2 -5.34 -12.81 17.33
CA THR A 2 -4.66 -11.85 16.44
C THR A 2 -5.68 -10.77 16.09
N TRP A 3 -5.82 -9.76 16.94
CA TRP A 3 -6.80 -8.68 16.76
C TRP A 3 -6.57 -7.86 15.47
N PHE A 4 -5.41 -8.05 14.84
CA PHE A 4 -5.01 -7.36 13.62
C PHE A 4 -4.82 -8.32 12.45
N ASN A 5 -5.66 -8.18 11.42
CA ASN A 5 -5.49 -8.89 10.15
C ASN A 5 -4.52 -8.11 9.25
N THR A 6 -3.22 -8.39 9.39
CA THR A 6 -2.17 -7.76 8.57
C THR A 6 -2.39 -7.96 7.07
N ASN A 7 -3.04 -9.07 6.66
CA ASN A 7 -3.41 -9.32 5.26
C ASN A 7 -4.43 -8.29 4.74
N ALA A 8 -5.48 -8.04 5.51
CA ALA A 8 -6.47 -7.02 5.18
C ALA A 8 -5.86 -5.61 5.16
N ALA A 9 -5.01 -5.29 6.13
CA ALA A 9 -4.35 -3.98 6.23
C ALA A 9 -3.46 -3.67 5.02
N HIS A 10 -2.64 -4.63 4.56
CA HIS A 10 -1.79 -4.36 3.39
C HIS A 10 -2.59 -4.26 2.09
N ASN A 11 -3.71 -4.99 1.97
CA ASN A 11 -4.57 -4.92 0.80
C ASN A 11 -5.32 -3.58 0.75
N LEU A 12 -5.77 -3.08 1.90
CA LEU A 12 -6.33 -1.72 1.98
C LEU A 12 -5.31 -0.68 1.50
N ILE A 13 -4.06 -0.76 1.97
CA ILE A 13 -3.00 0.16 1.53
C ILE A 13 -2.77 0.07 0.02
N ASN A 14 -2.72 -1.14 -0.56
CA ASN A 14 -2.59 -1.32 -2.01
C ASN A 14 -3.74 -0.65 -2.77
N VAL A 15 -4.99 -0.83 -2.32
CA VAL A 15 -6.17 -0.20 -2.93
C VAL A 15 -6.08 1.32 -2.86
N LEU A 16 -5.69 1.88 -1.71
CA LEU A 16 -5.56 3.33 -1.55
C LEU A 16 -4.46 3.92 -2.45
N ILE A 17 -3.31 3.25 -2.56
CA ILE A 17 -2.24 3.64 -3.49
C ILE A 17 -2.77 3.60 -4.93
N LEU A 18 -3.44 2.51 -5.33
CA LEU A 18 -4.02 2.37 -6.66
C LEU A 18 -5.02 3.50 -6.98
N LEU A 19 -5.92 3.83 -6.04
CA LEU A 19 -6.90 4.89 -6.25
C LEU A 19 -6.24 6.26 -6.39
N LEU A 20 -5.33 6.63 -5.48
CA LEU A 20 -4.69 7.95 -5.49
C LEU A 20 -3.78 8.15 -6.72
N THR A 21 -3.06 7.10 -7.12
CA THR A 21 -2.15 7.17 -8.28
C THR A 21 -2.88 6.98 -9.61
N GLY A 22 -3.82 6.04 -9.67
CA GLY A 22 -4.58 5.73 -10.88
C GLY A 22 -5.62 6.78 -11.23
N LEU A 23 -6.11 7.54 -10.24
CA LEU A 23 -7.05 8.65 -10.43
C LEU A 23 -6.36 10.01 -10.24
N VAL A 24 -5.15 10.18 -10.79
CA VAL A 24 -4.40 11.44 -10.69
C VAL A 24 -5.13 12.65 -11.28
N GLY A 25 -6.00 12.42 -12.27
CA GLY A 25 -6.83 13.46 -12.89
C GLY A 25 -8.18 13.70 -12.20
N PHE A 26 -8.51 12.94 -11.15
CA PHE A 26 -9.72 13.17 -10.37
C PHE A 26 -9.56 14.39 -9.48
N ASP A 27 -10.61 15.20 -9.34
CA ASP A 27 -10.58 16.39 -8.47
C ASP A 27 -10.74 16.00 -7.01
N TRP A 28 -9.62 15.70 -6.35
CA TRP A 28 -9.57 15.38 -4.93
C TRP A 28 -9.84 16.57 -4.00
N THR A 29 -9.86 17.80 -4.54
CA THR A 29 -10.09 19.00 -3.72
C THR A 29 -11.52 19.06 -3.18
N MET A 30 -12.48 18.38 -3.83
CA MET A 30 -13.84 18.20 -3.32
C MET A 30 -13.88 17.47 -1.96
N PHE A 31 -12.81 16.73 -1.63
CA PHE A 31 -12.61 16.05 -0.35
C PHE A 31 -11.60 16.77 0.55
N GLY A 32 -11.19 18.00 0.21
CA GLY A 32 -10.19 18.77 0.93
C GLY A 32 -8.75 18.28 0.74
N ILE A 33 -8.50 17.46 -0.29
CA ILE A 33 -7.17 16.91 -0.57
C ILE A 33 -6.58 17.67 -1.75
N ASP A 34 -5.66 18.60 -1.46
CA ASP A 34 -4.86 19.25 -2.51
C ASP A 34 -3.77 18.32 -3.08
N ALA A 35 -3.14 18.74 -4.17
CA ALA A 35 -2.12 17.93 -4.84
C ALA A 35 -0.92 17.59 -3.94
N ALA A 36 -0.50 18.52 -3.07
CA ALA A 36 0.62 18.29 -2.17
C ALA A 36 0.26 17.28 -1.08
N LEU A 37 -0.96 17.33 -0.56
CA LEU A 37 -1.49 16.40 0.42
C LEU A 37 -1.71 15.02 -0.21
N ALA A 38 -2.27 14.93 -1.42
CA ALA A 38 -2.41 13.68 -2.16
C ALA A 38 -1.06 12.97 -2.36
N LEU A 39 -0.03 13.74 -2.73
CA LEU A 39 1.33 13.21 -2.89
C LEU A 39 1.92 12.73 -1.54
N LYS A 40 1.74 13.49 -0.46
CA LYS A 40 2.18 13.09 0.89
C LYS A 40 1.50 11.81 1.34
N ILE A 41 0.17 11.70 1.20
CA ILE A 41 -0.60 10.50 1.55
C ILE A 41 -0.08 9.31 0.74
N THR A 42 0.03 9.46 -0.58
CA THR A 42 0.52 8.40 -1.47
C THR A 42 1.94 7.95 -1.09
N GLY A 43 2.84 8.89 -0.82
CA GLY A 43 4.21 8.61 -0.39
C GLY A 43 4.26 7.85 0.93
N VAL A 44 3.50 8.29 1.93
CA VAL A 44 3.42 7.61 3.25
C VAL A 44 2.86 6.20 3.11
N LEU A 45 1.78 6.02 2.35
CA LEU A 45 1.18 4.71 2.12
C LEU A 45 2.17 3.77 1.42
N THR A 46 2.91 4.28 0.43
CA THR A 46 3.91 3.49 -0.30
C THR A 46 5.08 3.08 0.60
N LEU A 47 5.59 4.00 1.43
CA LEU A 47 6.65 3.70 2.40
C LEU A 47 6.18 2.66 3.42
N LEU A 48 4.96 2.82 3.96
CA LEU A 48 4.37 1.86 4.88
C LEU A 48 4.22 0.49 4.21
N LYS A 49 3.82 0.45 2.92
CA LYS A 49 3.71 -0.82 2.18
C LYS A 49 5.05 -1.51 2.02
N ILE A 50 6.11 -0.77 1.69
CA ILE A 50 7.48 -1.31 1.61
C ILE A 50 7.91 -1.83 2.98
N LEU A 51 7.70 -1.06 4.06
CA LEU A 51 8.03 -1.49 5.41
C LEU A 51 7.30 -2.77 5.80
N MET A 52 6.01 -2.89 5.48
CA MET A 52 5.25 -4.12 5.72
C MET A 52 5.84 -5.31 4.97
N ASN A 53 6.25 -5.13 3.71
CA ASN A 53 6.92 -6.19 2.96
C ASN A 53 8.26 -6.58 3.61
N VAL A 54 9.05 -5.60 4.08
CA VAL A 54 10.31 -5.86 4.79
C VAL A 54 10.08 -6.60 6.11
N VAL A 55 9.06 -6.22 6.88
CA VAL A 55 8.73 -6.89 8.15
C VAL A 55 8.26 -8.34 7.91
N ARG A 56 7.53 -8.58 6.81
CA ARG A 56 7.00 -9.92 6.47
C ARG A 56 8.06 -10.84 5.88
N ASP A 57 8.84 -10.33 4.93
CA ASP A 57 9.70 -11.14 4.06
C ASP A 57 11.20 -10.87 4.26
N GLY A 58 11.56 -9.92 5.13
CA GLY A 58 12.91 -9.37 5.27
C GLY A 58 13.29 -8.42 4.13
N VAL A 59 14.43 -7.73 4.26
CA VAL A 59 14.94 -6.81 3.24
C VAL A 59 15.19 -7.52 1.90
N ALA A 60 15.69 -8.75 1.93
CA ALA A 60 15.91 -9.58 0.74
C ALA A 60 14.59 -9.96 0.03
N GLY A 61 13.47 -9.96 0.75
CA GLY A 61 12.14 -10.24 0.22
C GLY A 61 11.63 -9.21 -0.79
N LEU A 62 12.23 -8.01 -0.84
CA LEU A 62 11.86 -6.96 -1.80
C LEU A 62 12.23 -7.31 -3.26
N VAL A 63 13.20 -8.20 -3.45
CA VAL A 63 13.73 -8.55 -4.78
C VAL A 63 13.69 -10.05 -5.07
N ARG A 64 13.46 -10.89 -4.06
CA ARG A 64 13.36 -12.34 -4.22
C ARG A 64 12.08 -12.71 -4.96
N ARG A 65 12.14 -13.71 -5.84
CA ARG A 65 10.93 -14.32 -6.41
C ARG A 65 10.05 -14.85 -5.28
N GLN A 66 8.80 -14.40 -5.23
CA GLN A 66 7.84 -14.96 -4.28
C GLN A 66 7.58 -16.43 -4.63
N PRO A 67 7.47 -17.32 -3.63
CA PRO A 67 7.09 -18.70 -3.88
C PRO A 67 5.72 -18.73 -4.56
N ALA A 68 5.50 -19.73 -5.42
CA ALA A 68 4.16 -19.96 -5.94
C ALA A 68 3.22 -20.18 -4.76
N VAL A 69 2.06 -19.52 -4.78
CA VAL A 69 1.00 -19.87 -3.85
C VAL A 69 0.56 -21.27 -4.27
N GLU A 70 0.78 -22.27 -3.41
CA GLU A 70 0.23 -23.60 -3.64
C GLU A 70 -1.29 -23.45 -3.73
N GLY A 71 -1.83 -23.72 -4.91
CA GLY A 71 -3.27 -23.77 -5.12
C GLY A 71 -3.78 -25.01 -4.40
N ASN A 72 -4.53 -24.82 -3.32
CA ASN A 72 -5.28 -25.89 -2.66
C ASN A 72 -6.39 -26.41 -3.55
#